data_AF-A0A7K4D6H8-F1
#
_entry.id   AF-A0A7K4D6H8-F1
#
_cell.length_a   1.000
_cell.length_b   1.000
_cell.length_c   1.000
_cell.angle_alpha   90.00
_cell.angle_beta   90.00
_cell.angle_gamma   90.00
#
_symmetry.space_group_name_H-M   'P 1'
#
loop_
_entity.id
_entity.type
_entity.pdbx_description
1 polymer ?
#
loop_
_entity_poly.entity_id
_entity_poly.type
_entity_poly.pdbx_seq_one_letter_code
_entity_poly.pdbx_strand_id
1 'polypeptide(L)' 'MIRDPVHGAIQVDELEWLLIKSRPVQRLRGIKQLGLVDAVYPGAIHTRFEHSLGTMHMA' A
#
# COMPACT_ATOMS: atom_id res chain seq x y z
N MET A 1 -12.76 -3.51 5.14
CA MET A 1 -12.23 -4.26 3.97
C MET A 1 -11.64 -3.29 2.96
N ILE A 2 -10.47 -3.61 2.42
CA ILE A 2 -9.78 -2.88 1.36
C ILE A 2 -9.70 -3.77 0.12
N ARG A 3 -9.94 -3.22 -1.07
CA ARG A 3 -9.74 -3.95 -2.34
C ARG A 3 -8.31 -3.76 -2.82
N ASP A 4 -7.63 -4.86 -3.06
CA ASP A 4 -6.24 -4.92 -3.50
C ASP A 4 -6.14 -5.75 -4.80
N PRO A 5 -5.39 -5.30 -5.82
CA PRO A 5 -5.30 -5.99 -7.09
C PRO A 5 -4.54 -7.33 -7.04
N VAL A 6 -3.72 -7.57 -6.02
CA VAL A 6 -2.92 -8.80 -5.86
C VAL A 6 -3.62 -9.80 -4.95
N HIS A 7 -4.17 -9.33 -3.83
CA HIS A 7 -4.76 -10.15 -2.77
C HIS A 7 -6.29 -10.15 -2.77
N GLY A 8 -6.93 -9.35 -3.63
CA GLY A 8 -8.39 -9.27 -3.73
C GLY A 8 -9.00 -8.44 -2.59
N ALA A 9 -9.48 -9.10 -1.54
CA ALA A 9 -10.13 -8.44 -0.41
C ALA A 9 -9.29 -8.59 0.87
N ILE A 10 -8.67 -7.49 1.30
CA ILE A 10 -7.94 -7.44 2.56
C ILE A 10 -8.91 -7.05 3.67
N GLN A 11 -9.08 -7.95 4.65
CA GLN A 11 -9.79 -7.64 5.89
C GLN A 11 -8.89 -6.84 6.82
N VAL A 12 -9.48 -5.93 7.58
CA VAL A 12 -8.77 -5.03 8.48
C VAL A 12 -9.59 -4.86 9.74
N ASP A 13 -8.95 -5.02 10.89
CA ASP A 13 -9.57 -4.76 12.19
C ASP A 13 -9.55 -3.26 12.55
N GLU A 14 -10.07 -2.92 13.72
CA GLU A 14 -10.19 -1.53 14.17
C GLU A 14 -8.82 -0.86 14.42
N LEU A 15 -7.86 -1.59 14.99
CA LEU A 15 -6.53 -1.06 15.29
C LEU A 15 -5.74 -0.84 14.01
N GLU A 16 -5.75 -1.82 13.10
CA GLU A 16 -5.14 -1.73 11.78
C GLU A 16 -5.75 -0.56 11.01
N TRP A 17 -7.07 -0.38 11.06
CA TRP A 17 -7.74 0.73 10.40
C TRP A 17 -7.31 2.10 10.95
N LEU A 18 -7.14 2.23 12.26
CA LEU A 18 -6.61 3.44 12.90
C LEU A 18 -5.15 3.71 12.49
N LEU A 19 -4.31 2.68 12.48
CA LEU A 19 -2.92 2.78 12.04
C LEU A 19 -2.82 3.17 10.57
N ILE A 20 -3.61 2.53 9.70
CA ILE A 20 -3.66 2.85 8.26
C ILE A 20 -4.01 4.32 8.06
N LYS A 21 -4.95 4.87 8.83
CA LYS A 21 -5.36 6.28 8.74
C LYS A 21 -4.37 7.28 9.35
N SER A 22 -3.39 6.80 10.12
CA SER A 22 -2.40 7.66 10.76
C SER A 22 -1.51 8.37 9.72
N ARG A 23 -1.02 9.57 10.08
CA ARG A 23 -0.14 10.36 9.20
C ARG A 23 1.11 9.59 8.75
N PRO A 24 1.82 8.83 9.62
CA PRO A 24 2.99 8.08 9.19
C PRO A 24 2.69 7.05 8.08
N VAL A 25 1.56 6.36 8.15
CA VAL A 25 1.20 5.35 7.14
C VAL A 25 0.67 6.01 5.87
N GLN A 26 -0.17 7.04 5.99
CA GLN A 26 -0.66 7.78 4.81
C GLN A 26 0.47 8.45 4.01
N ARG A 27 1.59 8.83 4.65
CA ARG A 27 2.78 9.35 3.96
C ARG A 27 3.30 8.37 2.89
N LEU A 28 3.14 7.07 3.07
CA LEU A 28 3.65 6.06 2.13
C LEU A 28 3.01 6.16 0.74
N ARG A 29 1.83 6.80 0.61
CA ARG A 29 1.18 7.07 -0.69
C ARG A 29 2.00 8.00 -1.59
N GLY A 30 2.90 8.79 -1.01
CA GLY A 30 3.79 9.67 -1.76
C GLY A 30 5.12 9.05 -2.13
N ILE A 31 5.38 7.79 -1.74
CA ILE A 31 6.68 7.12 -1.92
C ILE A 31 6.50 5.98 -2.91
N LYS A 32 7.03 6.14 -4.12
CA LYS A 32 7.04 5.08 -5.14
C LYS A 32 7.79 3.86 -4.62
N GLN A 33 7.23 2.67 -4.86
CA GLN A 33 7.86 1.42 -4.46
C GLN A 33 9.21 1.22 -5.14
N LEU A 34 9.29 1.57 -6.43
CA LEU A 34 10.47 1.34 -7.28
C LEU A 34 11.21 2.63 -7.67
N GLY A 35 11.03 3.73 -6.95
CA GLY A 35 11.74 5.00 -7.25
C GLY A 35 11.38 5.55 -8.64
N LEU A 36 12.38 5.81 -9.48
CA LEU A 36 12.21 6.39 -10.83
C LEU A 36 11.95 5.35 -11.94
N VAL A 37 11.72 4.08 -11.58
CA VAL A 37 11.52 3.00 -12.56
C VAL A 37 10.32 3.26 -13.48
N ASP A 38 9.34 4.08 -13.07
CA ASP A 38 8.21 4.47 -13.90
C ASP A 38 8.61 5.29 -15.14
N ALA A 39 9.80 5.90 -15.16
CA ALA A 39 10.35 6.55 -16.34
C ALA A 39 10.69 5.58 -17.49
N VAL A 40 10.90 4.29 -17.17
CA VAL A 40 11.18 3.22 -18.14
C VAL A 40 9.98 2.29 -18.28
N TYR A 41 9.27 2.03 -17.18
CA TYR A 41 8.09 1.16 -17.12
C TYR A 41 6.88 1.94 -16.60
N PRO A 42 6.09 2.58 -17.45
CA PRO A 42 5.01 3.49 -17.02
C PRO A 42 3.95 2.86 -16.10
N GLY A 43 3.82 1.53 -16.06
CA GLY A 43 2.95 0.83 -15.11
C GLY A 43 3.50 0.68 -13.69
N ALA A 44 4.79 0.98 -13.47
CA ALA A 44 5.45 0.89 -12.17
C ALA A 44 5.14 2.08 -11.24
N ILE A 45 3.87 2.50 -11.19
CA ILE A 45 3.39 3.66 -10.44
C ILE A 45 2.99 3.34 -8.99
N HIS A 46 3.06 2.08 -8.60
CA HIS A 46 2.66 1.63 -7.28
C HIS A 46 3.55 2.25 -6.18
N THR A 47 2.95 2.52 -5.03
CA THR A 47 3.56 3.17 -3.88
C THR A 47 3.83 2.18 -2.76
N ARG A 48 4.62 2.61 -1.77
CA ARG A 48 4.88 1.82 -0.57
C ARG A 48 3.62 1.57 0.25
N PHE A 49 2.56 2.36 0.07
CA PHE A 49 1.34 2.23 0.85
C PHE A 49 0.63 0.90 0.59
N GLU A 50 0.25 0.63 -0.66
CA GLU A 50 -0.44 -0.61 -1.03
C GLU A 50 0.45 -1.84 -0.82
N HIS A 51 1.77 -1.70 -1.04
CA HIS A 51 2.71 -2.77 -0.76
C HIS A 51 2.73 -3.12 0.73
N SER A 52 2.76 -2.13 1.63
CA SER A 52 2.68 -2.36 3.07
C SER A 52 1.35 -2.98 3.51
N LEU A 53 0.23 -2.63 2.86
CA LEU A 53 -1.05 -3.30 3.13
C LEU A 53 -1.03 -4.78 2.73
N GLY A 54 -0.43 -5.10 1.57
CA GLY A 54 -0.23 -6.49 1.15
C GLY A 54 0.65 -7.27 2.12
N THR A 55 1.78 -6.67 2.56
CA THR A 55 2.66 -7.30 3.56
C THR A 55 1.95 -7.53 4.90
N MET A 56 1.17 -6.56 5.38
CA MET A 56 0.37 -6.69 6.59
C MET A 56 -0.63 -7.85 6.48
N HIS A 57 -1.30 -7.98 5.32
CA HIS A 57 -2.26 -9.07 5.08
C HIS A 57 -1.62 -10.46 5.07
N MET A 58 -0.34 -10.55 4.69
CA MET A 58 0.40 -11.81 4.55
C MET A 58 1.15 -12.24 5.83
N ALA A 59 1.19 -11.40 6.86
CA ALA A 59 1.90 -11.64 8.12
C ALA A 59 1.06 -12.52 9.08
#